data_AF-A0A6G9QPF4-F1
#
_entry.id   AF-A0A6G9QPF4-F1
#
_cell.length_a   1.000
_cell.length_b   1.000
_cell.length_c   1.000
_cell.angle_alpha   90.00
_cell.angle_beta   90.00
_cell.angle_gamma   90.00
#
_symmetry.space_group_name_H-M   'P 1'
#
loop_
_entity.id
_entity.type
_entity.pdbx_description
1 polymer ?
#
loop_
_entity_poly.entity_id
_entity_poly.type
_entity_poly.pdbx_seq_one_letter_code
_entity_poly.pdbx_strand_id
1 'polypeptide(L)' 'MLSINTLPRKFKIGVALIADPAPDASLDEVQRILIQQYPMLRHTRIYESDGRLNDDASAIEYEFQLIPVKTKG' A
#
# COMPACT_ATOMS: atom_id res chain seq x y z
N MET A 1 7.41 0.37 26.52
CA MET A 1 6.85 1.41 25.64
C MET A 1 6.97 0.91 24.22
N LEU A 2 5.86 0.46 23.62
CA LEU A 2 5.81 0.17 22.19
C LEU A 2 5.75 1.52 21.48
N SER A 3 6.84 1.90 20.81
CA SER A 3 6.89 3.11 20.00
C SER A 3 5.85 2.99 18.88
N ILE A 4 4.88 3.90 18.85
CA ILE A 4 3.85 4.01 17.80
C ILE A 4 4.46 4.23 16.40
N ASN A 5 5.77 4.49 16.33
CA ASN A 5 6.52 4.87 15.14
C ASN A 5 6.99 3.69 14.24
N THR A 6 6.68 2.44 14.58
CA THR A 6 7.23 1.25 13.87
C THR A 6 6.18 0.20 13.54
N LEU A 7 4.93 0.60 13.29
CA LEU A 7 3.96 -0.33 12.73
C LEU A 7 4.35 -0.59 11.27
N PRO A 8 4.67 -1.84 10.89
CA PRO A 8 5.04 -2.15 9.52
C PRO A 8 3.87 -1.83 8.59
N ARG A 9 4.15 -1.07 7.53
CA ARG A 9 3.16 -0.79 6.49
C ARG A 9 3.08 -1.99 5.55
N LYS A 10 1.88 -2.32 5.11
CA LYS A 10 1.62 -3.35 4.10
C LYS A 10 0.74 -2.74 3.02
N PHE A 11 1.03 -3.12 1.79
CA PHE A 11 0.38 -2.61 0.61
C PHE A 11 -0.34 -3.75 -0.10
N LYS A 12 -1.67 -3.67 -0.18
CA LYS A 12 -2.49 -4.67 -0.85
C LYS A 12 -2.72 -4.24 -2.30
N ILE A 13 -2.17 -5.02 -3.23
CA ILE A 13 -2.32 -4.82 -4.68
C ILE A 13 -3.14 -6.00 -5.22
N GLY A 14 -4.46 -5.83 -5.28
CA GLY A 14 -5.38 -6.92 -5.61
C GLY A 14 -5.32 -8.03 -4.57
N VAL A 15 -4.76 -9.19 -4.94
CA VAL A 15 -4.60 -10.36 -4.05
C VAL A 15 -3.22 -10.36 -3.37
N ALA A 16 -2.25 -9.62 -3.91
CA ALA A 16 -0.89 -9.59 -3.37
C ALA A 16 -0.80 -8.64 -2.17
N LEU A 17 -0.21 -9.12 -1.08
CA LEU A 17 0.21 -8.30 0.06
C LEU A 17 1.71 -8.05 -0.02
N ILE A 18 2.09 -6.80 -0.18
CA ILE A 18 3.47 -6.35 -0.31
C ILE A 18 3.90 -5.67 0.98
N ALA A 19 5.05 -6.06 1.51
CA ALA A 19 5.65 -5.38 2.65
C ALA A 19 6.22 -4.02 2.22
N ASP A 20 6.25 -3.05 3.12
CA ASP A 20 6.84 -1.74 2.85
C ASP A 20 8.30 -1.87 2.38
N PRO A 21 8.63 -1.43 1.15
CA PRO A 21 10.00 -1.45 0.66
C PRO A 21 10.90 -0.41 1.35
N ALA A 22 10.33 0.63 1.95
CA ALA A 22 11.08 1.70 2.61
C ALA A 22 10.34 2.21 3.85
N PRO A 23 10.47 1.52 5.00
CA PRO A 23 9.75 1.85 6.23
C PRO A 23 10.09 3.20 6.83
N ASP A 24 11.27 3.77 6.51
CA ASP A 24 11.70 5.10 6.96
C ASP A 24 11.32 6.23 5.97
N ALA A 25 10.85 5.87 4.77
CA ALA A 25 10.54 6.82 3.71
C ALA A 25 9.10 7.32 3.79
N SER A 26 8.84 8.46 3.13
CA SER A 26 7.50 9.02 3.01
C SER A 26 6.58 8.11 2.17
N LEU A 27 5.27 8.18 2.40
CA LEU A 27 4.29 7.40 1.63
C LEU A 27 4.40 7.68 0.12
N ASP A 28 4.70 8.93 -0.27
CA ASP A 28 4.85 9.33 -1.68
C ASP A 28 6.10 8.68 -2.32
N GLU A 29 7.21 8.59 -1.59
CA GLU A 29 8.41 7.87 -2.06
C GLU A 29 8.16 6.38 -2.19
N VAL A 30 7.53 5.76 -1.19
CA VAL A 30 7.13 4.35 -1.24
C VAL A 30 6.21 4.10 -2.43
N GLN A 31 5.24 4.99 -2.67
CA GLN A 31 4.36 4.92 -3.83
C GLN A 31 5.16 5.05 -5.15
N ARG A 32 6.16 5.92 -5.24
CA ARG A 32 7.02 6.02 -6.44
C ARG A 32 7.80 4.72 -6.69
N ILE A 33 8.34 4.08 -5.65
CA ILE A 33 9.02 2.78 -5.75
C ILE A 33 8.04 1.71 -6.23
N LEU A 34 6.85 1.65 -5.61
CA LEU A 34 5.80 0.69 -5.99
C LEU A 34 5.32 0.92 -7.42
N ILE A 35 5.23 2.16 -7.90
CA ILE A 35 4.86 2.49 -9.29
C ILE A 35 5.94 2.05 -10.28
N GLN A 36 7.21 2.14 -9.90
CA GLN A 36 8.32 1.65 -10.73
C GLN A 36 8.29 0.12 -10.85
N GLN A 37 7.98 -0.59 -9.77
CA GLN A 37 7.88 -2.05 -9.74
C GLN A 37 6.58 -2.58 -10.38
N TYR A 38 5.47 -1.88 -10.15
CA TYR A 38 4.13 -2.22 -10.60
C TYR A 38 3.55 -1.06 -11.42
N PRO A 39 3.85 -0.98 -12.73
CA PRO A 39 3.37 0.09 -13.61
C PRO A 39 1.83 0.20 -13.65
N MET A 40 1.12 -0.87 -13.29
CA MET A 40 -0.32 -0.89 -13.13
C MET A 40 -0.81 0.08 -12.03
N LEU A 41 0.03 0.55 -11.10
CA LEU A 41 -0.38 1.48 -10.04
C LEU A 41 -0.24 2.96 -10.44
N ARG A 42 0.25 3.26 -11.65
CA ARG A 42 0.49 4.65 -12.11
C ARG A 42 -0.76 5.53 -12.11
N HIS A 43 -1.93 4.93 -12.23
CA HIS A 43 -3.21 5.62 -12.25
C HIS A 43 -3.83 5.78 -10.85
N THR A 44 -3.25 5.17 -9.82
CA THR A 44 -3.73 5.21 -8.44
C THR A 44 -2.87 6.12 -7.58
N ARG A 45 -3.51 6.82 -6.64
CA ARG A 45 -2.82 7.56 -5.58
C ARG A 45 -3.38 7.12 -4.23
N ILE A 46 -2.48 6.91 -3.29
CA ILE A 46 -2.82 6.56 -1.91
C ILE A 46 -2.53 7.77 -1.02
N TYR A 47 -3.37 7.97 -0.02
CA TYR A 47 -3.19 9.00 1.00
C TYR A 47 -3.01 8.35 2.36
N GLU A 48 -2.40 9.08 3.31
CA GLU A 48 -2.21 8.58 4.68
C GLU A 48 -3.54 8.26 5.37
N SER A 49 -4.62 8.96 5.00
CA SER A 49 -5.98 8.71 5.48
C SER A 49 -6.56 7.35 5.06
N ASP A 50 -6.02 6.74 4.01
CA ASP A 50 -6.49 5.45 3.50
C ASP A 50 -5.91 4.27 4.28
N GLY A 51 -4.96 4.53 5.18
CA GLY A 51 -4.34 3.53 6.04
C GLY A 51 -5.36 2.91 6.98
N ARG A 52 -5.60 1.61 6.83
CA ARG A 52 -6.43 0.83 7.75
C ARG A 52 -5.56 -0.01 8.65
N LEU A 53 -5.91 -0.08 9.93
CA LEU A 53 -5.27 -1.05 10.82
C LEU A 53 -5.75 -2.45 10.44
N ASN A 54 -4.83 -3.41 10.30
CA ASN A 54 -5.20 -4.81 10.15
C ASN A 54 -5.94 -5.30 11.42
N ASP A 55 -6.79 -6.32 11.29
CA ASP A 55 -7.58 -6.94 12.36
C ASP A 55 -6.72 -7.38 13.55
N ASP A 56 -5.47 -7.81 13.29
CA ASP A 56 -4.50 -8.20 14.31
C ASP A 56 -3.77 -7.01 14.98
N ALA A 57 -4.12 -5.77 14.62
CA ALA A 57 -3.48 -4.53 15.07
C ALA A 57 -1.95 -4.46 14.87
N SER A 58 -1.40 -5.35 14.02
CA SER A 58 0.05 -5.53 13.87
C SER A 58 0.66 -4.74 12.71
N ALA A 59 -0.16 -4.21 11.79
CA ALA A 59 0.31 -3.51 10.60
C ALA A 59 -0.75 -2.50 10.10
N ILE A 60 -0.29 -1.47 9.40
CA ILE A 60 -1.17 -0.55 8.66
C ILE A 60 -1.22 -1.03 7.20
N GLU A 61 -2.42 -1.34 6.73
CA GLU A 61 -2.70 -1.78 5.38
C GLU A 61 -3.22 -0.64 4.50
N TYR A 62 -2.60 -0.47 3.34
CA TYR A 62 -3.03 0.44 2.29
C TYR A 62 -3.50 -0.39 1.09
N GLU A 63 -4.73 -0.19 0.65
CA GLU A 63 -5.31 -0.92 -0.48
C GLU A 63 -5.21 -0.10 -1.77
N PHE A 64 -4.57 -0.67 -2.79
CA PHE A 64 -4.52 -0.08 -4.12
C PHE A 64 -5.72 -0.51 -4.95
N GLN A 65 -6.48 0.47 -5.43
CA GLN A 65 -7.64 0.22 -6.28
C GLN A 65 -7.22 -0.05 -7.73
N LEU A 66 -7.14 -1.31 -8.10
CA LEU A 66 -6.85 -1.71 -9.49
C LEU A 66 -8.05 -1.44 -10.40
N ILE A 67 -7.80 -0.89 -11.59
CA ILE A 67 -8.84 -0.78 -12.62
C ILE A 67 -9.32 -2.19 -12.98
N PRO A 68 -10.63 -2.46 -12.93
CA PRO A 68 -11.15 -3.74 -13.37
C PRO A 68 -10.86 -3.92 -14.87
N VAL A 69 -10.37 -5.10 -15.24
CA VAL A 69 -10.24 -5.45 -16.66
C VAL A 69 -11.64 -5.45 -17.27
N LYS A 70 -11.83 -4.67 -18.34
CA LYS A 70 -13.09 -4.68 -19.10
C LYS A 70 -13.30 -6.07 -19.68
N THR A 71 -14.11 -6.89 -19.04
CA THR A 71 -14.62 -8.14 -19.61
C THR A 71 -15.81 -7.76 -20.48
N LYS A 72 -15.58 -7.60 -21.79
CA LYS A 72 -16.67 -7.63 -22.76
C LYS A 72 -17.04 -9.10 -22.93
N GLY A 73 -18.17 -9.50 -22.33
CA GLY A 73 -18.85 -10.74 -22.67
C GLY A 73 -19.39 -10.71 -24.09
#